data_AF-A0A3B8Y9V7-F1
#
_entry.id   AF-A0A3B8Y9V7-F1
#
_cell.length_a   1.000
_cell.length_b   1.000
_cell.length_c   1.000
_cell.angle_alpha   90.00
_cell.angle_beta   90.00
_cell.angle_gamma   90.00
#
_symmetry.space_group_name_H-M   'P 1'
#
loop_
_entity.id
_entity.type
_entity.pdbx_description
1 polymer ?
#
loop_
_entity_poly.entity_id
_entity_poly.type
_entity_poly.pdbx_seq_one_letter_code
_entity_poly.pdbx_strand_id
1 'polypeptide(L)'
;MDLPQASQSRNLALDYALGSAILGLIPISNLFSLKLLIVMALIIKMCWDIGQKWKFAKGQDILARMGFLFGWLGAFAMAFMAWLTFVGMGLFIPYISSFKLAAALFTLTWMLGQATNQYYASGHQKLNSRRKFNEI
;
A
#
# COMPACT_ATOMS: atom_id res chain seq x y z
N MET A 1 1.96 -10.24 -21.75
CA MET A 1 1.17 -9.42 -20.81
C MET A 1 0.64 -10.39 -19.75
N ASP A 2 1.31 -10.50 -18.60
CA ASP A 2 0.92 -11.47 -17.57
C ASP A 2 -0.13 -10.86 -16.62
N LEU A 3 -1.36 -10.79 -17.13
CA LEU A 3 -2.57 -10.44 -16.37
C LEU A 3 -2.72 -11.17 -15.00
N PRO A 4 -2.26 -12.43 -14.79
CA PRO A 4 -2.35 -13.07 -13.47
C PRO A 4 -1.43 -12.48 -12.38
N GLN A 5 -0.28 -11.88 -12.72
CA GLN A 5 0.65 -11.35 -11.70
C GLN A 5 0.16 -10.03 -11.09
N ALA A 6 -0.45 -9.17 -11.91
CA ALA A 6 -1.01 -7.90 -11.43
C ALA A 6 -2.23 -8.11 -10.52
N SER A 7 -3.11 -9.07 -10.85
CA SER A 7 -4.28 -9.39 -10.02
C SER A 7 -3.88 -10.06 -8.69
N GLN A 8 -2.89 -10.95 -8.71
CA GLN A 8 -2.38 -11.58 -7.49
C GLN A 8 -1.69 -10.59 -6.55
N SER A 9 -0.94 -9.62 -7.08
CA SER A 9 -0.30 -8.58 -6.27
C SER A 9 -1.34 -7.65 -5.64
N ARG A 10 -2.41 -7.36 -6.38
CA ARG A 10 -3.55 -6.56 -5.89
C ARG A 10 -4.33 -7.28 -4.79
N ASN A 11 -4.57 -8.59 -4.93
CA ASN A 11 -5.24 -9.38 -3.88
C ASN A 11 -4.40 -9.46 -2.60
N LEU A 12 -3.08 -9.61 -2.72
CA LEU A 12 -2.18 -9.53 -1.55
C LEU A 12 -2.29 -8.16 -0.86
N ALA A 13 -2.27 -7.07 -1.62
CA ALA A 13 -2.45 -5.74 -1.05
C ALA A 13 -3.82 -5.58 -0.36
N LEU A 14 -4.89 -6.20 -0.89
CA LEU A 14 -6.20 -6.24 -0.22
C LEU A 14 -6.14 -7.03 1.08
N ASP A 15 -5.52 -8.21 1.10
CA ASP A 15 -5.45 -9.06 2.30
C ASP A 15 -4.68 -8.36 3.43
N TYR A 16 -3.55 -7.73 3.10
CA TYR A 16 -2.78 -6.95 4.07
C TYR A 16 -3.54 -5.69 4.51
N ALA A 17 -4.25 -5.01 3.60
CA ALA A 17 -5.09 -3.87 3.94
C ALA A 17 -6.24 -4.26 4.89
N LEU A 18 -6.92 -5.38 4.63
CA LEU A 18 -7.96 -5.93 5.50
C LEU A 18 -7.39 -6.31 6.88
N GLY A 19 -6.22 -6.95 6.93
CA GLY A 19 -5.54 -7.25 8.20
C GLY A 19 -5.22 -5.99 9.00
N SER A 20 -4.73 -4.93 8.34
CA SER A 20 -4.46 -3.64 8.97
C SER A 20 -5.74 -2.93 9.45
N ALA A 21 -6.84 -3.07 8.70
CA ALA A 21 -8.14 -2.50 9.05
C ALA A 21 -8.73 -3.18 10.29
N ILE A 22 -8.68 -4.51 10.35
CA ILE A 22 -9.12 -5.30 11.50
C ILE A 22 -8.31 -4.91 12.74
N LEU A 23 -6.98 -4.78 12.62
CA LEU A 23 -6.12 -4.30 13.70
C LEU A 23 -6.51 -2.89 14.18
N GLY A 24 -6.86 -2.00 13.25
CA GLY A 24 -7.34 -0.65 13.53
C GLY A 24 -8.74 -0.59 14.13
N LEU A 25 -9.55 -1.63 13.91
CA LEU A 25 -10.92 -1.74 14.43
C LEU A 25 -10.94 -2.05 15.92
N ILE A 26 -9.93 -2.77 16.41
CA ILE A 26 -9.80 -3.10 17.83
C ILE A 26 -9.42 -1.79 18.57
N PRO A 27 -10.27 -1.22 19.45
CA PRO A 27 -9.95 0.01 20.16
C PRO A 27 -9.21 -0.29 21.47
N ILE A 28 -7.95 -0.73 21.39
CA ILE A 28 -7.08 -0.88 22.58
C ILE A 28 -6.19 0.36 22.68
N SER A 29 -6.62 1.31 23.49
CA SER A 29 -5.97 2.63 23.68
C SER A 29 -4.53 2.53 24.17
N ASN A 30 -4.23 1.53 25.02
CA ASN A 30 -2.88 1.34 25.61
C ASN A 30 -1.85 0.70 24.66
N LEU A 31 -2.27 0.22 23.48
CA LEU A 31 -1.39 -0.46 22.53
C LEU A 31 -1.31 0.26 21.18
N PHE A 32 -1.66 1.55 21.14
CA PHE A 32 -1.67 2.31 19.89
C PHE A 32 -0.31 2.30 19.19
N SER A 33 0.77 2.58 19.92
CA SER A 33 2.15 2.56 19.39
C SER A 33 2.55 1.17 18.89
N LEU A 34 2.14 0.11 19.60
CA LEU A 34 2.46 -1.27 19.24
C LEU A 34 1.65 -1.73 18.01
N LYS A 35 0.40 -1.28 17.87
CA LYS A 35 -0.39 -1.47 16.64
C LYS A 35 0.21 -0.74 15.46
N LEU A 36 0.64 0.49 15.63
CA LEU A 36 1.32 1.27 14.59
C LEU A 36 2.60 0.56 14.14
N LEU A 37 3.39 0.04 15.08
CA LEU A 37 4.58 -0.75 14.79
C LEU A 37 4.25 -2.03 14.02
N ILE A 38 3.21 -2.77 14.43
CA ILE A 38 2.75 -3.99 13.73
C ILE A 38 2.26 -3.66 12.32
N VAL A 39 1.45 -2.61 12.15
CA VAL A 39 0.94 -2.19 10.84
C VAL A 39 2.10 -1.73 9.94
N MET A 40 3.05 -0.98 10.49
CA MET A 40 4.25 -0.58 9.76
C MET A 40 5.09 -1.80 9.34
N ALA A 41 5.25 -2.79 10.21
CA ALA A 41 5.91 -4.05 9.87
C ALA A 41 5.14 -4.83 8.78
N LEU A 42 3.81 -4.87 8.85
CA LEU A 42 2.94 -5.49 7.83
C LEU A 42 3.07 -4.78 6.48
N ILE A 43 3.10 -3.45 6.46
CA ILE A 43 3.29 -2.64 5.26
C ILE A 43 4.66 -2.92 4.63
N ILE A 44 5.73 -2.90 5.44
CA ILE A 44 7.09 -3.18 4.97
C ILE A 44 7.15 -4.61 4.41
N LYS A 45 6.55 -5.57 5.12
CA LYS A 45 6.48 -6.98 4.68
C LYS A 45 5.68 -7.13 3.39
N MET A 46 4.54 -6.45 3.25
CA MET A 46 3.74 -6.44 2.02
C MET A 46 4.56 -5.88 0.85
N CYS A 47 5.27 -4.77 1.05
CA CYS A 47 6.15 -4.21 0.02
C CYS A 47 7.26 -5.20 -0.37
N TRP A 48 7.82 -5.91 0.60
CA TRP A 48 8.84 -6.93 0.39
C TRP A 48 8.30 -8.15 -0.37
N ASP A 49 7.14 -8.67 0.00
CA ASP A 49 6.49 -9.81 -0.67
C ASP A 49 6.14 -9.48 -2.13
N ILE A 50 5.61 -8.27 -2.38
CA ILE A 50 5.39 -7.78 -3.75
C ILE A 50 6.74 -7.70 -4.47
N GLY A 51 7.77 -7.11 -3.86
CA GLY A 51 9.11 -7.02 -4.47
C GLY A 51 9.74 -8.37 -4.81
N GLN A 52 9.58 -9.37 -3.95
CA GLN A 52 10.01 -10.75 -4.23
C GLN A 52 9.25 -11.35 -5.42
N LYS A 53 7.93 -11.17 -5.51
CA LYS A 53 7.13 -11.65 -6.64
C LYS A 53 7.60 -11.08 -7.97
N TRP A 54 8.02 -9.81 -7.97
CA TRP A 54 8.56 -9.13 -9.15
C TRP A 54 10.08 -9.32 -9.34
N LYS A 55 10.70 -10.25 -8.58
CA LYS A 55 12.15 -10.55 -8.55
C LYS A 55 13.04 -9.32 -8.42
N PHE A 56 12.56 -8.30 -7.71
CA PHE A 56 13.25 -7.01 -7.57
C PHE A 56 13.77 -6.48 -8.91
N ALA A 57 12.91 -6.42 -9.94
CA ALA A 57 13.22 -5.92 -11.30
C ALA A 57 14.26 -4.77 -11.29
N LYS A 58 15.54 -5.12 -11.43
CA LYS A 58 16.68 -4.20 -11.33
C LYS A 58 16.84 -3.49 -12.67
N GLY A 59 16.37 -2.24 -12.75
CA GLY A 59 16.53 -1.39 -13.92
C GLY A 59 15.78 -0.07 -13.88
N GLN A 60 15.31 0.34 -12.70
CA GLN A 60 14.42 1.47 -12.54
C GLN A 60 15.16 2.81 -12.43
N ASP A 61 14.76 3.75 -13.28
CA ASP A 61 15.26 5.14 -13.31
C ASP A 61 15.00 5.86 -11.97
N ILE A 62 15.74 6.95 -11.75
CA ILE A 62 15.51 7.92 -10.67
C ILE A 62 14.02 8.32 -10.56
N LEU A 63 13.32 8.40 -11.70
CA LEU A 63 11.88 8.68 -11.77
C LEU A 63 11.02 7.68 -11.00
N ALA A 64 11.35 6.39 -11.05
CA ALA A 64 10.60 5.38 -10.32
C ALA A 64 10.83 5.52 -8.80
N ARG A 65 12.08 5.80 -8.38
CA ARG A 65 12.42 6.05 -6.97
C ARG A 65 11.69 7.27 -6.43
N MET A 66 11.61 8.34 -7.23
CA MET A 66 10.78 9.52 -6.93
C MET A 66 9.30 9.15 -6.85
N GLY A 67 8.80 8.33 -7.77
CA GLY A 67 7.42 7.84 -7.76
C GLY A 67 7.08 7.00 -6.52
N PHE A 68 8.03 6.22 -6.00
CA PHE A 68 7.85 5.49 -4.75
C PHE A 68 7.78 6.45 -3.54
N LEU A 69 8.66 7.45 -3.47
CA LEU A 69 8.62 8.48 -2.42
C LEU A 69 7.31 9.30 -2.46
N PHE A 70 6.89 9.71 -3.66
CA PHE A 70 5.60 10.39 -3.85
C PHE A 70 4.41 9.47 -3.55
N GLY A 71 4.52 8.17 -3.86
CA GLY A 71 3.52 7.17 -3.49
C GLY A 71 3.37 7.02 -1.98
N TRP A 72 4.47 7.06 -1.24
CA TRP A 72 4.44 7.09 0.23
C TRP A 72 3.79 8.37 0.76
N LEU A 73 4.18 9.54 0.27
CA LEU A 73 3.57 10.82 0.65
C LEU A 73 2.07 10.87 0.31
N GLY A 74 1.69 10.38 -0.88
CA GLY A 74 0.31 10.29 -1.32
C GLY A 74 -0.51 9.32 -0.47
N ALA A 75 0.05 8.17 -0.11
CA ALA A 75 -0.61 7.22 0.79
C ALA A 75 -0.86 7.83 2.17
N PHE A 76 0.11 8.58 2.72
CA PHE A 76 -0.07 9.32 3.96
C PHE A 76 -1.15 10.40 3.84
N ALA A 77 -1.15 11.19 2.77
CA ALA A 77 -2.16 12.22 2.54
C ALA A 77 -3.57 11.62 2.41
N MET A 78 -3.71 10.49 1.70
CA MET A 78 -4.98 9.80 1.53
C MET A 78 -5.46 9.14 2.83
N ALA A 79 -4.55 8.55 3.62
CA ALA A 79 -4.88 8.01 4.93
C ALA A 79 -5.34 9.11 5.89
N PHE A 80 -4.70 10.28 5.84
CA PHE A 80 -5.11 11.45 6.61
C PHE A 80 -6.48 11.97 6.17
N MET A 81 -6.74 12.04 4.86
CA MET A 81 -8.06 12.40 4.33
C MET A 81 -9.15 11.39 4.72
N ALA A 82 -8.85 10.09 4.69
CA ALA A 82 -9.78 9.06 5.16
C ALA A 82 -10.08 9.23 6.65
N TRP A 83 -9.05 9.46 7.47
CA TRP A 83 -9.24 9.77 8.89
C TRP A 83 -10.12 11.01 9.11
N LEU A 84 -9.83 12.10 8.38
CA LEU A 84 -10.54 13.38 8.51
C LEU A 84 -12.01 13.26 8.10
N THR A 85 -12.29 12.50 7.03
CA THR A 85 -13.66 12.18 6.61
C THR A 85 -14.42 11.43 7.69
N PHE A 86 -13.82 10.41 8.31
CA PHE A 86 -14.44 9.65 9.40
C PHE A 86 -14.57 10.46 10.70
N VAL A 87 -13.67 11.40 10.96
CA VAL A 87 -13.82 12.37 12.07
C VAL A 87 -15.01 13.31 11.80
N GLY A 88 -15.12 13.86 10.58
CA GLY A 88 -16.24 14.70 10.18
C GLY A 88 -17.58 13.97 10.24
N MET A 89 -17.64 12.73 9.74
CA MET A 89 -18.82 11.88 9.88
C MET A 89 -19.10 11.50 11.34
N GLY A 90 -18.06 11.31 12.15
CA GLY A 90 -18.16 11.03 13.58
C GLY A 90 -18.83 12.15 14.40
N LEU A 91 -18.82 13.39 13.90
CA LEU A 91 -19.59 14.49 14.49
C LEU A 91 -21.10 14.30 14.33
N PHE A 92 -21.54 13.66 13.25
CA PHE A 92 -22.96 13.41 12.97
C PHE A 92 -23.42 12.02 13.45
N ILE A 93 -22.53 11.03 13.44
CA ILE A 93 -22.83 9.64 13.82
C ILE A 93 -21.75 9.13 14.79
N PRO A 94 -22.02 9.10 16.11
CA PRO A 94 -21.00 8.82 17.14
C PRO A 94 -20.35 7.44 17.00
N TYR A 95 -21.06 6.46 16.44
CA TYR A 95 -20.56 5.10 16.21
C TYR A 95 -19.50 5.01 15.09
N ILE A 96 -19.45 5.97 14.16
CA ILE A 96 -18.50 5.98 13.04
C ILE A 96 -17.09 6.35 13.50
N SER A 97 -16.96 7.05 14.64
CA SER A 97 -15.65 7.49 15.15
C SER A 97 -14.70 6.35 15.51
N SER A 98 -15.23 5.15 15.80
CA SER A 98 -14.43 3.93 16.06
C SER A 98 -13.74 3.39 14.80
N PHE A 99 -14.28 3.69 13.61
CA PHE A 99 -13.75 3.21 12.34
C PHE A 99 -12.69 4.13 11.74
N LYS A 100 -12.48 5.33 12.29
CA LYS A 100 -11.54 6.32 11.73
C LYS A 100 -10.11 5.78 11.59
N LEU A 101 -9.66 4.97 12.55
CA LEU A 101 -8.33 4.36 12.53
C LEU A 101 -8.27 3.17 11.58
N ALA A 102 -9.30 2.32 11.56
CA ALA A 102 -9.41 1.21 10.62
C ALA A 102 -9.37 1.70 9.17
N ALA A 103 -10.16 2.74 8.84
CA ALA A 103 -10.22 3.33 7.51
C ALA A 103 -8.87 3.97 7.12
N ALA A 104 -8.24 4.73 8.01
CA ALA A 104 -6.95 5.33 7.75
C ALA A 104 -5.86 4.28 7.47
N LEU A 105 -5.76 3.25 8.30
CA LEU A 105 -4.78 2.17 8.14
C LEU A 105 -5.05 1.33 6.89
N PHE A 106 -6.33 1.05 6.60
CA PHE A 106 -6.74 0.40 5.37
C PHE A 106 -6.29 1.21 4.14
N THR A 107 -6.63 2.50 4.09
CA THR A 107 -6.30 3.38 2.96
C THR A 107 -4.79 3.50 2.79
N LEU A 108 -4.04 3.62 3.89
CA LEU A 108 -2.59 3.70 3.86
C LEU A 108 -1.96 2.43 3.29
N THR A 109 -2.35 1.27 3.81
CA THR A 109 -1.83 -0.04 3.39
C THR A 109 -2.22 -0.33 1.94
N TRP A 110 -3.46 -0.02 1.56
CA TRP A 110 -3.94 -0.20 0.19
C TRP A 110 -3.18 0.66 -0.82
N MET A 111 -3.04 1.97 -0.54
CA MET A 111 -2.34 2.90 -1.42
C MET A 111 -0.86 2.53 -1.55
N LEU A 112 -0.20 2.13 -0.46
CA LEU A 112 1.17 1.66 -0.51
C LEU A 112 1.32 0.37 -1.33
N GLY A 113 0.38 -0.57 -1.21
CA GLY A 113 0.36 -1.79 -2.01
C GLY A 113 0.21 -1.50 -3.51
N GLN A 114 -0.67 -0.57 -3.86
CA GLN A 114 -0.87 -0.13 -5.25
C GLN A 114 0.35 0.61 -5.80
N ALA A 115 0.91 1.56 -5.05
CA ALA A 115 2.12 2.29 -5.44
C ALA A 115 3.31 1.34 -5.64
N THR A 116 3.45 0.34 -4.77
CA THR A 116 4.49 -0.68 -4.87
C THR A 116 4.29 -1.58 -6.08
N ASN A 117 3.06 -2.03 -6.34
CA ASN A 117 2.75 -2.83 -7.52
C ASN A 117 3.01 -2.06 -8.83
N GLN A 118 2.59 -0.79 -8.90
CA GLN A 118 2.87 0.08 -10.05
C GLN A 118 4.36 0.32 -10.25
N TYR A 119 5.09 0.54 -9.15
CA TYR A 119 6.55 0.66 -9.17
C TYR A 119 7.14 -0.59 -9.83
N TYR A 120 6.91 -1.79 -9.31
CA TYR A 120 7.51 -3.00 -9.88
C TYR A 120 7.02 -3.33 -11.31
N ALA A 121 5.75 -3.11 -11.62
CA ALA A 121 5.21 -3.31 -12.98
C ALA A 121 5.93 -2.42 -14.01
N SER A 122 6.19 -1.15 -13.68
CA SER A 122 6.94 -0.23 -14.55
C SER A 122 8.38 -0.69 -14.78
N GLY A 123 9.04 -1.25 -13.75
CA GLY A 123 10.38 -1.82 -13.87
C GLY A 123 10.42 -3.05 -14.77
N HIS A 124 9.41 -3.93 -14.66
CA HIS A 124 9.33 -5.14 -15.46
C HIS A 124 9.03 -4.85 -16.94
N GLN A 125 8.16 -3.90 -17.23
CA GLN A 125 7.85 -3.45 -18.59
C GLN A 125 9.09 -2.88 -19.29
N LYS A 126 9.92 -2.11 -18.58
CA LYS A 126 11.15 -1.54 -19.13
C LYS A 126 12.21 -2.61 -19.42
N LEU A 127 12.36 -3.61 -18.56
CA LEU A 127 13.25 -4.76 -18.79
C LEU A 127 12.82 -5.57 -20.02
N ASN A 128 11.53 -5.84 -20.16
CA ASN A 128 11.02 -6.60 -21.30
C ASN A 128 11.18 -5.82 -22.63
N SER A 129 10.98 -4.49 -22.59
CA SER A 129 11.21 -3.63 -23.77
C SER A 129 12.68 -3.56 -24.19
N ARG A 130 13.63 -3.57 -23.24
CA ARG A 130 15.07 -3.65 -23.58
C ARG A 130 15.46 -4.99 -24.19
N ARG A 131 14.89 -6.08 -23.70
CA ARG A 131 15.15 -7.43 -24.24
C ARG A 131 14.70 -7.54 -25.70
N LYS A 132 13.49 -7.03 -25.98
CA LYS A 132 12.91 -7.02 -27.34
C LYS A 132 13.71 -6.15 -28.33
N PHE A 133 14.43 -5.14 -27.86
CA PHE A 133 15.27 -4.30 -28.70
C PHE A 133 16.63 -4.93 -29.04
N ASN A 134 17.13 -5.85 -28.21
CA ASN A 134 18.38 -6.59 -28.47
C ASN A 134 18.20 -7.82 -29.37
N GLU A 135 16.97 -8.19 -29.71
CA GLU A 135 16.64 -9.33 -30.59
C GLU A 135 16.30 -8.89 -32.04
N ILE A 136 16.45 -7.60 -32.36
CA ILE A 136 16.28 -7.00 -33.70
C ILE A 136 17.64 -6.47 -34.15
#